data_AF-Q01LI3-F1
#
_entry.id   AF-Q01LI3-F1
#
_cell.length_a   1.000
_cell.length_b   1.000
_cell.length_c   1.000
_cell.angle_alpha   90.00
_cell.angle_beta   90.00
_cell.angle_gamma   90.00
#
_symmetry.space_group_name_H-M   'P 1'
#
loop_
_entity.id
_entity.type
_entity.pdbx_description
1 polymer ?
#
loop_
_entity_poly.entity_id
_entity_poly.type
_entity_poly.pdbx_seq_one_letter_code
_entity_poly.pdbx_strand_id
1 'polypeptide(L)'
;MAPSFEVDCNDTGNGVSKPFVGNIEVVSLGNGQARVMNHVSSSCYNRTSRQMNPADVWYLNLTGTPYRLSDSANKFTVIGCRTLAYTFDDYNVGKYMSGCVSVCRRGDLSSAINGSCVGIGCCQTNITTGLSYYQVMFDYTLHIRGLQPHPL
;
A
#
# COMPACT_ATOMS: atom_id res chain seq x y z
N MET A 1 0.26 31.34 -5.16
CA MET A 1 -1.04 30.70 -5.42
C MET A 1 -1.45 29.97 -4.16
N ALA A 2 -2.64 30.22 -3.63
CA ALA A 2 -3.13 29.47 -2.47
C ALA A 2 -3.38 28.01 -2.89
N PRO A 3 -3.07 27.00 -2.05
CA PRO A 3 -3.39 25.62 -2.37
C PRO A 3 -4.91 25.44 -2.39
N SER A 4 -5.50 25.29 -3.58
CA SER A 4 -6.91 24.95 -3.78
C SER A 4 -7.11 23.43 -3.70
N PHE A 5 -8.29 23.00 -3.26
CA PHE A 5 -8.74 21.60 -3.36
C PHE A 5 -9.31 21.34 -4.76
N GLU A 6 -8.58 21.74 -5.79
CA GLU A 6 -9.01 21.59 -7.18
C GLU A 6 -9.04 20.11 -7.58
N VAL A 7 -10.03 19.76 -8.41
CA VAL A 7 -10.26 18.43 -8.96
C VAL A 7 -10.56 18.59 -10.43
N ASP A 8 -9.75 17.95 -11.27
CA ASP A 8 -9.84 18.05 -12.72
C ASP A 8 -10.68 16.90 -13.29
N CYS A 9 -11.66 17.22 -14.13
CA CYS A 9 -12.45 16.21 -14.83
C CYS A 9 -11.83 15.93 -16.20
N ASN A 10 -11.08 14.85 -16.33
CA ASN A 10 -10.42 14.46 -17.58
C ASN A 10 -11.27 13.43 -18.34
N ASP A 11 -11.42 13.60 -19.66
CA ASP A 11 -12.02 12.57 -20.53
C ASP A 11 -11.08 11.37 -20.64
N THR A 12 -11.54 10.21 -20.17
CA THR A 12 -10.79 8.95 -20.20
C THR A 12 -11.07 8.12 -21.47
N GLY A 13 -11.82 8.69 -22.41
CA GLY A 13 -12.22 8.08 -23.66
C GLY A 13 -13.72 7.76 -23.69
N ASN A 14 -14.27 7.69 -24.91
CA ASN A 14 -15.69 7.39 -25.17
C ASN A 14 -16.68 8.37 -24.50
N GLY A 15 -16.26 9.62 -24.22
CA GLY A 15 -17.09 10.63 -23.59
C GLY A 15 -17.28 10.44 -22.09
N VAL A 16 -16.44 9.62 -21.44
CA VAL A 16 -16.48 9.38 -19.99
C VAL A 16 -15.44 10.25 -19.30
N SER A 17 -15.90 11.36 -18.73
CA SER A 17 -15.07 12.20 -17.86
C SER A 17 -14.98 11.61 -16.44
N LYS A 18 -13.75 11.51 -15.91
CA LYS A 18 -13.50 11.09 -14.54
C LYS A 18 -12.77 12.19 -13.76
N PRO A 19 -13.02 12.34 -12.44
CA PRO A 19 -12.34 13.32 -11.62
C PRO A 19 -10.93 12.85 -11.21
N PHE A 20 -9.98 13.78 -11.14
CA PHE A 20 -8.58 13.53 -10.80
C PHE A 20 -8.04 14.62 -9.88
N VAL A 21 -7.10 14.24 -9.02
CA VAL A 21 -6.17 15.15 -8.35
C VAL A 21 -4.78 14.84 -8.89
N GLY A 22 -4.25 15.72 -9.74
CA GLY A 22 -3.03 15.42 -10.50
C GLY A 22 -3.23 14.18 -11.38
N ASN A 23 -2.47 13.11 -11.12
CA ASN A 23 -2.56 11.83 -11.84
C ASN A 23 -3.36 10.76 -11.10
N ILE A 24 -4.10 11.12 -10.05
CA ILE A 24 -4.79 10.16 -9.18
C ILE A 24 -6.30 10.26 -9.41
N GLU A 25 -6.92 9.17 -9.87
CA GLU A 25 -8.37 9.11 -10.08
C GLU A 25 -9.11 9.22 -8.73
N VAL A 26 -10.06 10.14 -8.66
CA VAL A 26 -10.98 10.31 -7.53
C VAL A 26 -12.19 9.40 -7.77
N VAL A 27 -12.51 8.55 -6.79
CA VAL A 27 -13.65 7.62 -6.84
C VAL A 27 -14.91 8.26 -6.26
N SER A 28 -14.75 9.02 -5.17
CA SER A 28 -15.87 9.71 -4.51
C SER A 28 -15.38 10.87 -3.66
N LEU A 29 -16.20 11.91 -3.57
CA LEU A 29 -16.01 13.06 -2.70
C LEU A 29 -17.13 13.09 -1.65
N GLY A 30 -16.79 13.33 -0.39
CA GLY A 30 -17.79 13.46 0.68
C GLY A 30 -17.16 13.72 2.03
N ASN A 31 -17.87 14.44 2.90
CA ASN A 31 -17.45 14.72 4.28
C ASN A 31 -16.01 15.30 4.39
N GLY A 32 -15.65 16.20 3.47
CA GLY A 32 -14.30 16.79 3.43
C GLY A 32 -13.18 15.82 3.05
N GLN A 33 -13.52 14.63 2.52
CA GLN A 33 -12.57 13.61 2.11
C GLN A 33 -12.73 13.28 0.62
N ALA A 34 -11.59 13.07 -0.03
CA ALA A 34 -11.52 12.48 -1.36
C ALA A 34 -11.07 11.03 -1.22
N ARG A 35 -11.90 10.10 -1.70
CA ARG A 35 -11.50 8.71 -1.87
C ARG A 35 -10.91 8.56 -3.25
N VAL A 36 -9.69 8.06 -3.33
CA VAL A 36 -8.93 7.95 -4.56
C VAL A 36 -8.57 6.51 -4.88
N MET A 37 -8.34 6.23 -6.16
CA MET A 37 -7.75 4.98 -6.59
C MET A 37 -6.30 4.91 -6.10
N ASN A 38 -5.92 3.73 -5.63
CA ASN A 38 -4.58 3.49 -5.14
C ASN A 38 -3.99 2.23 -5.78
N HIS A 39 -2.78 2.35 -6.32
CA HIS A 39 -2.06 1.21 -6.86
C HIS A 39 -1.50 0.35 -5.73
N VAL A 40 -1.80 -0.94 -5.76
CA VAL A 40 -1.34 -1.89 -4.73
C VAL A 40 0.05 -2.36 -5.10
N SER A 41 1.05 -1.96 -4.30
CA SER A 41 2.42 -2.46 -4.47
C SER A 41 2.46 -3.97 -4.28
N SER A 42 3.20 -4.68 -5.14
CA SER A 42 3.25 -6.14 -5.12
C SER A 42 4.66 -6.67 -5.33
N SER A 43 4.96 -7.79 -4.67
CA SER A 43 6.19 -8.56 -4.86
C SER A 43 5.84 -10.03 -4.79
N CYS A 44 5.82 -10.68 -5.95
CA CYS A 44 5.28 -12.03 -6.10
C CYS A 44 6.40 -13.05 -6.25
N TYR A 45 6.29 -14.17 -5.54
CA TYR A 45 7.21 -15.28 -5.68
C TYR A 45 6.95 -16.02 -6.99
N ASN A 46 7.99 -16.16 -7.80
CA ASN A 46 7.93 -16.90 -9.05
C ASN A 46 8.45 -18.33 -8.84
N ARG A 47 7.54 -19.29 -8.92
CA ARG A 47 7.84 -20.71 -8.70
C ARG A 47 8.79 -21.29 -9.76
N THR A 48 8.78 -20.73 -10.97
CA THR A 48 9.62 -21.19 -12.09
C THR A 48 11.06 -20.76 -11.89
N SER A 49 11.30 -19.47 -11.63
CA SER A 49 12.66 -18.96 -11.35
C SER A 49 13.13 -19.24 -9.92
N ARG A 50 12.22 -19.68 -9.04
CA ARG A 50 12.43 -19.88 -7.60
C ARG A 50 12.91 -18.62 -6.87
N GLN A 51 12.55 -17.44 -7.39
CA GLN A 51 12.97 -16.15 -6.89
C GLN A 51 11.77 -15.21 -6.77
N MET A 52 11.94 -14.13 -6.01
CA MET A 52 10.96 -13.05 -6.00
C MET A 52 11.08 -12.27 -7.32
N ASN A 53 9.95 -11.97 -7.96
CA ASN A 53 9.93 -11.04 -9.08
C ASN A 53 10.33 -9.63 -8.59
N PRO A 54 10.87 -8.77 -9.48
CA PRO A 54 11.03 -7.35 -9.17
C PRO A 54 9.73 -6.79 -8.60
N ALA A 55 9.81 -6.07 -7.46
CA ALA A 55 8.61 -5.47 -6.89
C ALA A 55 8.07 -4.37 -7.80
N ASP A 56 6.75 -4.40 -7.98
CA ASP A 56 5.98 -3.29 -8.49
C ASP A 56 5.66 -2.37 -7.31
N VAL A 57 6.37 -1.26 -7.21
CA VAL A 57 6.29 -0.32 -6.09
C VAL A 57 5.53 0.93 -6.49
N TRP A 58 4.66 1.37 -5.58
CA TRP A 58 3.89 2.60 -5.71
C TRP A 58 4.35 3.62 -4.68
N TYR A 59 4.25 4.89 -5.06
CA TYR A 59 4.33 6.01 -4.14
C TYR A 59 3.23 6.99 -4.46
N LEU A 60 2.76 7.69 -3.44
CA LEU A 60 1.83 8.80 -3.57
C LEU A 60 2.51 10.05 -3.05
N ASN A 61 2.52 11.12 -3.86
CA ASN A 61 3.08 12.40 -3.47
C ASN A 61 2.06 13.53 -3.65
N LEU A 62 1.54 14.00 -2.51
CA LEU A 62 0.61 15.14 -2.40
C LEU A 62 1.31 16.37 -1.79
N THR A 63 2.64 16.35 -1.70
CA THR A 63 3.42 17.47 -1.16
C THR A 63 3.18 18.72 -1.99
N GLY A 64 2.92 19.85 -1.31
CA GLY A 64 2.56 21.11 -1.96
C GLY A 64 1.06 21.26 -2.27
N THR A 65 0.26 20.21 -2.09
CA THR A 65 -1.21 20.27 -2.16
C THR A 65 -1.81 20.39 -0.75
N PRO A 66 -3.10 20.77 -0.60
CA PRO A 66 -3.75 20.80 0.69
C PRO A 66 -4.24 19.41 1.15
N TYR A 67 -4.10 18.37 0.33
CA TYR A 67 -4.55 17.01 0.65
C TYR A 67 -3.60 16.31 1.62
N ARG A 68 -4.18 15.46 2.49
CA ARG A 68 -3.47 14.57 3.42
C ARG A 68 -4.13 13.20 3.43
N LEU A 69 -3.35 12.17 3.75
CA LEU A 69 -3.86 10.83 4.03
C LEU A 69 -4.65 10.87 5.33
N SER A 70 -5.89 10.36 5.29
CA SER A 70 -6.73 10.21 6.47
C SER A 70 -6.27 9.01 7.29
N ASP A 71 -5.71 9.25 8.47
CA ASP A 71 -5.25 8.22 9.42
C ASP A 71 -6.40 7.43 10.05
N SER A 72 -7.60 8.03 10.11
CA SER A 72 -8.81 7.36 10.58
C SER A 72 -9.43 6.43 9.52
N ALA A 73 -9.26 6.74 8.23
CA ALA A 73 -9.84 5.98 7.13
C ALA A 73 -8.86 4.98 6.48
N ASN A 74 -7.54 5.15 6.68
CA ASN A 74 -6.51 4.35 6.05
C ASN A 74 -5.63 3.63 7.07
N LYS A 75 -5.25 2.40 6.72
CA LYS A 75 -4.26 1.60 7.43
C LYS A 75 -3.25 1.07 6.44
N PHE A 76 -1.97 1.04 6.82
CA PHE A 76 -0.98 0.34 6.04
C PHE A 76 -1.21 -1.16 6.21
N THR A 77 -1.49 -1.85 5.09
CA THR A 77 -1.92 -3.24 5.05
C THR A 77 -0.94 -4.06 4.22
N VAL A 78 -0.46 -5.18 4.75
CA VAL A 78 0.39 -6.14 4.04
C VAL A 78 -0.30 -7.49 4.03
N ILE A 79 -0.50 -8.04 2.83
CA ILE A 79 -1.09 -9.36 2.62
C ILE A 79 -0.03 -10.26 1.98
N GLY A 80 0.13 -11.46 2.50
CA GLY A 80 1.09 -12.43 1.98
C GLY A 80 1.64 -13.34 3.07
N CYS A 81 2.49 -14.29 2.70
CA CYS A 81 3.12 -15.21 3.66
C CYS A 81 4.60 -14.92 3.78
N ARG A 82 5.08 -14.68 5.01
CA ARG A 82 6.48 -14.30 5.29
C ARG A 82 6.86 -13.04 4.52
N THR A 83 5.98 -12.05 4.59
CA THR A 83 6.12 -10.78 3.88
C THR A 83 6.31 -9.69 4.90
N LEU A 84 7.40 -8.94 4.81
CA LEU A 84 7.57 -7.67 5.50
C LEU A 84 7.65 -6.57 4.46
N ALA A 85 6.84 -5.55 4.67
CA ALA A 85 6.96 -4.31 3.93
C ALA A 85 7.00 -3.13 4.91
N TYR A 86 7.63 -2.07 4.44
CA TYR A 86 7.73 -0.80 5.13
C TYR A 86 7.04 0.28 4.31
N THR A 87 6.55 1.28 5.02
CA THR A 87 6.10 2.53 4.45
C THR A 87 6.79 3.72 5.11
N PHE A 88 7.06 4.76 4.31
CA PHE A 88 7.81 5.95 4.73
C PHE A 88 7.18 7.20 4.16
N ASP A 89 7.40 8.35 4.80
CA ASP A 89 6.90 9.67 4.38
C ASP A 89 7.85 10.46 3.47
N ASP A 90 8.96 9.86 3.01
CA ASP A 90 9.90 10.45 2.05
C ASP A 90 10.68 9.35 1.28
N TYR A 91 11.27 9.71 0.15
CA TYR A 91 12.08 8.84 -0.72
C TYR A 91 13.33 8.28 -0.01
N ASN A 92 13.92 9.05 0.91
CA ASN A 92 15.14 8.67 1.65
C ASN A 92 14.87 8.30 3.12
N VAL A 93 13.68 7.76 3.42
CA VAL A 93 13.18 7.54 4.79
C VAL A 93 13.08 8.87 5.56
N GLY A 94 11.88 9.44 5.59
CA GLY A 94 11.63 10.69 6.30
C GLY A 94 11.48 10.49 7.81
N LYS A 95 10.63 11.31 8.43
CA LYS A 95 10.43 11.28 9.89
C LYS A 95 9.52 10.12 10.33
N TYR A 96 8.77 9.55 9.39
CA TYR A 96 7.85 8.46 9.63
C TYR A 96 8.32 7.23 8.85
N MET A 97 8.44 6.13 9.59
CA MET A 97 8.65 4.80 9.04
C MET A 97 7.78 3.84 9.84
N SER A 98 7.00 3.00 9.15
CA SER A 98 6.25 1.93 9.76
C SER A 98 6.42 0.64 8.98
N GLY A 99 6.62 -0.48 9.69
CA GLY A 99 6.68 -1.82 9.11
C GLY A 99 5.41 -2.61 9.38
N CYS A 100 5.11 -3.58 8.52
CA CYS A 100 4.10 -4.59 8.80
C CYS A 100 4.61 -5.96 8.34
N VAL A 101 4.66 -6.92 9.27
CA VAL A 101 5.08 -8.29 8.98
C VAL A 101 3.86 -9.21 9.00
N SER A 102 3.65 -9.89 7.88
CA SER A 102 2.67 -10.95 7.75
C SER A 102 3.37 -12.32 7.78
N VAL A 103 2.94 -13.18 8.70
CA VAL A 103 3.49 -14.52 8.90
C VAL A 103 2.44 -15.58 8.61
N CYS A 104 2.89 -16.74 8.14
CA CYS A 104 1.99 -17.85 7.87
C CYS A 104 2.68 -19.21 7.90
N ARG A 105 1.90 -20.29 8.08
CA ARG A 105 2.40 -21.68 8.07
C ARG A 105 2.11 -22.32 6.72
N ARG A 106 3.14 -22.84 6.04
CA ARG A 106 3.03 -23.57 4.75
C ARG A 106 2.24 -22.84 3.64
N GLY A 107 2.24 -21.52 3.64
CA GLY A 107 1.48 -20.74 2.65
C GLY A 107 -0.01 -20.57 2.98
N ASP A 108 -0.46 -20.97 4.18
CA ASP A 108 -1.83 -20.75 4.62
C ASP A 108 -2.13 -19.25 4.79
N LEU A 109 -3.07 -18.72 4.01
CA LEU A 109 -3.53 -17.34 4.07
C LEU A 109 -4.95 -17.24 4.64
N SER A 110 -5.38 -18.21 5.45
CA SER A 110 -6.75 -18.35 5.96
C SER A 110 -7.33 -17.12 6.67
N SER A 111 -6.50 -16.23 7.25
CA SER A 111 -6.99 -15.00 7.88
C SER A 111 -6.98 -13.77 6.97
N ALA A 112 -6.38 -13.87 5.77
CA ALA A 112 -6.43 -12.85 4.72
C ALA A 112 -7.70 -13.02 3.86
N ILE A 113 -8.86 -12.99 4.51
CA ILE A 113 -10.18 -13.07 3.88
C ILE A 113 -10.77 -11.67 3.70
N ASN A 114 -11.69 -11.52 2.73
CA ASN A 114 -12.34 -10.24 2.47
C ASN A 114 -12.95 -9.64 3.75
N GLY A 115 -12.41 -8.50 4.17
CA GLY A 115 -12.90 -7.74 5.32
C GLY A 115 -12.24 -8.03 6.68
N SER A 116 -11.32 -9.00 6.77
CA SER A 116 -10.58 -9.28 8.02
C SER A 116 -9.07 -9.32 7.76
N CYS A 117 -8.31 -8.65 8.61
CA CYS A 117 -6.85 -8.68 8.63
C CYS A 117 -6.38 -8.93 10.07
N VAL A 118 -6.71 -10.13 10.58
CA VAL A 118 -6.43 -10.51 11.96
C VAL A 118 -5.56 -11.77 11.96
N GLY A 119 -4.24 -11.58 11.87
CA GLY A 119 -3.25 -12.64 12.10
C GLY A 119 -2.60 -13.24 10.85
N ILE A 120 -2.81 -14.53 10.61
CA ILE A 120 -2.08 -15.36 9.65
C ILE A 120 -2.26 -14.87 8.20
N GLY A 121 -1.20 -14.41 7.56
CA GLY A 121 -1.27 -13.98 6.17
C GLY A 121 -1.69 -12.53 5.94
N CYS A 122 -2.00 -11.78 7.01
CA CYS A 122 -2.30 -10.35 6.92
C CYS A 122 -1.78 -9.54 8.12
N CYS A 123 -1.22 -8.37 7.86
CA CYS A 123 -0.80 -7.42 8.87
C CYS A 123 -1.39 -6.04 8.56
N GLN A 124 -1.87 -5.35 9.60
CA GLN A 124 -2.35 -3.97 9.52
C GLN A 124 -1.72 -3.11 10.60
N THR A 125 -1.28 -1.91 10.23
CA THR A 125 -0.81 -0.89 11.17
C THR A 125 -1.45 0.45 10.83
N ASN A 126 -1.68 1.26 11.86
CA ASN A 126 -2.20 2.61 11.70
C ASN A 126 -1.11 3.49 11.07
N ILE A 127 -1.53 4.46 10.25
CA ILE A 127 -0.63 5.50 9.76
C ILE A 127 -0.67 6.72 10.70
N THR A 128 0.38 7.53 10.70
CA THR A 128 0.38 8.78 11.48
C THR A 128 -0.44 9.87 10.79
N THR A 129 -0.94 10.82 11.58
CA THR A 129 -1.67 11.99 11.09
C THR A 129 -0.76 12.88 10.24
N GLY A 130 -1.33 13.50 9.20
CA GLY A 130 -0.67 14.61 8.49
C GLY A 130 0.29 14.19 7.38
N LEU A 131 0.32 12.90 6.99
CA LEU A 131 1.08 12.42 5.85
C LEU A 131 0.55 13.01 4.54
N SER A 132 1.43 13.61 3.73
CA SER A 132 1.18 14.01 2.34
C SER A 132 1.95 13.15 1.34
N TYR A 133 2.79 12.24 1.81
CA TYR A 133 3.57 11.34 0.99
C TYR A 133 3.54 9.95 1.61
N TYR A 134 3.53 8.93 0.77
CA TYR A 134 4.00 7.61 1.19
C TYR A 134 4.67 6.85 0.04
N GLN A 135 5.59 5.98 0.39
CA GLN A 135 6.17 4.96 -0.49
C GLN A 135 6.12 3.60 0.20
N VAL A 136 6.16 2.51 -0.58
CA VAL A 136 6.28 1.13 -0.07
C VAL A 136 7.64 0.54 -0.45
N MET A 137 8.25 -0.21 0.47
CA MET A 137 9.41 -1.05 0.21
C MET A 137 9.20 -2.44 0.80
N PHE A 138 9.46 -3.47 0.01
CA PHE A 138 9.46 -4.86 0.47
C PHE A 138 10.83 -5.25 1.02
N ASP A 139 10.83 -5.96 2.14
CA ASP A 139 12.03 -6.56 2.71
C ASP A 139 12.26 -7.95 2.12
N TYR A 140 13.35 -8.11 1.38
CA TYR A 140 13.74 -9.39 0.76
C TYR A 140 14.64 -10.25 1.66
N THR A 141 15.04 -9.74 2.82
CA THR A 141 15.92 -10.45 3.77
C THR A 141 15.15 -11.36 4.70
N LEU A 142 13.83 -11.16 4.83
CA LEU A 142 12.92 -12.00 5.63
C LEU A 142 12.61 -13.37 5.01
N HIS A 143 13.63 -14.00 4.43
CA HIS A 143 13.70 -15.45 4.29
C HIS A 143 13.99 -16.05 5.67
N ILE A 144 12.97 -16.31 6.48
CA ILE A 144 13.17 -17.03 7.76
C ILE A 144 13.73 -18.43 7.42
N ARG A 145 15.05 -18.60 7.46
CA ARG A 145 15.81 -19.86 7.28
C ARG A 145 15.55 -20.89 8.42
N GLY A 146 14.39 -20.84 9.06
CA GLY A 146 14.11 -21.54 10.31
C GLY A 146 13.10 -22.69 10.25
N LEU A 147 12.49 -22.98 9.09
CA LEU A 147 11.63 -24.16 8.93
C LEU A 147 11.84 -24.75 7.55
N GLN A 148 12.98 -25.42 7.39
CA GLN A 148 13.11 -26.47 6.38
C GLN A 148 11.92 -27.43 6.58
N PRO A 149 11.12 -27.77 5.56
CA PRO A 149 10.26 -28.92 5.68
C PRO A 149 11.18 -30.11 5.90
N HIS A 150 11.10 -30.73 7.08
CA HIS A 150 11.54 -32.11 7.20
C HIS A 150 10.80 -32.89 6.09
N PRO A 151 11.53 -33.58 5.20
CA PRO A 151 10.89 -34.52 4.29
C PRO A 151 10.20 -35.58 5.15
N LEU A 152 8.94 -35.86 4.82
CA LEU A 152 8.29 -37.11 5.22
C LEU A 152 8.98 -38.25 4.46
#